data_AF-A0A954NQ53-F1
#
_entry.id   AF-A0A954NQ53-F1
#
_cell.length_a   1.000
_cell.length_b   1.000
_cell.length_c   1.000
_cell.angle_alpha   90.00
_cell.angle_beta   90.00
_cell.angle_gamma   90.00
#
_symmetry.space_group_name_H-M   'P 1'
#
loop_
_entity.id
_entity.type
_entity.pdbx_description
1 polymer ?
#
loop_
_entity_poly.entity_id
_entity_poly.type
_entity_poly.pdbx_seq_one_letter_code
_entity_poly.pdbx_strand_id
1 'polypeptide(L)'
;GVIVLKRLSDAERAGDRVLAVLRGGAVVHNGFTGGITSPSGKAQSRVIHEALDDAGLAPSQVQYLEAHGTGTELGDPMELGAAAAVYGRGRKRDEPLLVGSVKANISHLEAAGGISGLIKTVLCLHHGLIPPQANFEEPSPHVPWQRLPVKVVTESTPWPKTEERVAGVTALGLVGTNAHVIVSRASSTTASDSESEQELNPDSTRETGSNLLVLSARSDDALQELADRYRQFLTAHSDIDVSQVCRAAAIERQHFEHRLALTAENVEDFISKLRDSRLLQSNCGVHDGHVVSQPKIAWVFTDSGTNWDSVARELADTEPVFQDMLARFDARLAQHLKATDRPNLSLADHFASTSVEVNGHQPLPNNFLRFIVQSGLAHIWKAWGSEPDTVLGIGIGQYVAACVAGGLSFEDALLLVVEREKLFDVSSNGPQEQKAGLDQFEEFADSLDFYPPSLQLICSLSGEIVPLHRSLGGSYWREHVTATASPHCFATLNETQCTQVLHLGSDCDIDWHSSESNIVHSLDENRNVRSAMLNALGAMYVVGMNPAFKALNADRPRVHVDLPKYPFQKRRFWITEIPQPDSTADRQEMTVPQGV
;
A
#
# COMPACT_ATOMS: atom_id res chain seq x y z
N GLY A 1 16.64 4.63 -21.30
CA GLY A 1 15.60 5.22 -20.42
C GLY A 1 14.31 4.46 -20.64
N VAL A 2 13.46 4.39 -19.62
CA VAL A 2 12.13 3.74 -19.70
C VAL A 2 11.11 4.71 -19.11
N ILE A 3 9.91 4.72 -19.67
CA ILE A 3 8.75 5.45 -19.16
C ILE A 3 7.57 4.50 -19.04
N VAL A 4 6.64 4.81 -18.14
CA VAL A 4 5.37 4.09 -17.99
C VAL A 4 4.27 5.00 -18.53
N LEU A 5 3.44 4.48 -19.45
CA LEU A 5 2.37 5.22 -20.08
C LEU A 5 1.02 4.61 -19.71
N LYS A 6 0.06 5.47 -19.42
CA LYS A 6 -1.36 5.16 -19.28
C LYS A 6 -2.16 6.21 -20.05
N ARG A 7 -3.39 5.88 -20.44
CA ARG A 7 -4.34 6.93 -20.83
C ARG A 7 -4.54 7.87 -19.63
N LEU A 8 -4.64 9.17 -19.89
CA LEU A 8 -4.78 10.18 -18.82
C LEU A 8 -5.94 9.84 -17.87
N SER A 9 -7.11 9.50 -18.42
CA SER A 9 -8.28 9.11 -17.64
C SER A 9 -8.09 7.84 -16.80
N ASP A 10 -7.21 6.92 -17.20
CA ASP A 10 -6.87 5.73 -16.42
C ASP A 10 -5.85 6.04 -15.32
N ALA A 11 -4.95 7.00 -15.54
CA ALA A 11 -4.03 7.49 -14.55
C ALA A 11 -4.80 8.25 -13.44
N GLU A 12 -5.70 9.16 -13.82
CA GLU A 12 -6.56 9.92 -12.91
C GLU A 12 -7.47 8.99 -12.09
N ARG A 13 -8.16 8.05 -12.75
CA ARG A 13 -9.00 7.06 -12.04
C ARG A 13 -8.20 6.19 -11.07
N ALA A 14 -6.95 5.90 -11.39
CA ALA A 14 -6.06 5.14 -10.52
C ALA A 14 -5.31 6.03 -9.51
N GLY A 15 -5.49 7.35 -9.55
CA GLY A 15 -4.78 8.34 -8.72
C GLY A 15 -3.26 8.37 -8.93
N ASP A 16 -2.77 8.02 -10.11
CA ASP A 16 -1.34 8.02 -10.42
C ASP A 16 -0.80 9.45 -10.58
N ARG A 17 0.46 9.69 -10.18
CA ARG A 17 1.13 10.97 -10.44
C ARG A 17 1.41 11.14 -11.93
N VAL A 18 0.72 12.08 -12.57
CA VAL A 18 0.94 12.43 -13.97
C VAL A 18 2.10 13.42 -14.08
N LEU A 19 3.24 12.96 -14.60
CA LEU A 19 4.42 13.81 -14.79
C LEU A 19 4.25 14.77 -15.99
N ALA A 20 3.73 14.25 -17.10
CA ALA A 20 3.41 14.98 -18.32
C ALA A 20 2.41 14.18 -19.19
N VAL A 21 1.84 14.81 -20.20
CA VAL A 21 0.91 14.22 -21.15
C VAL A 21 1.54 14.20 -22.55
N LEU A 22 1.54 13.04 -23.20
CA LEU A 22 1.82 12.95 -24.64
C LEU A 22 0.56 13.35 -25.39
N ARG A 23 0.58 14.52 -26.02
CA ARG A 23 -0.59 15.11 -26.69
C ARG A 23 -0.81 14.57 -28.09
N GLY A 24 0.28 14.25 -28.78
CA GLY A 24 0.26 13.68 -30.12
C GLY A 24 1.66 13.40 -30.63
N GLY A 25 1.76 12.74 -31.77
CA GLY A 25 3.04 12.45 -32.41
C GLY A 25 2.91 11.89 -33.81
N ALA A 26 4.01 11.95 -34.56
CA ALA A 26 4.06 11.45 -35.93
C ALA A 26 5.40 10.76 -36.21
N VAL A 27 5.36 9.82 -37.17
CA VAL A 27 6.53 9.14 -37.71
C VAL A 27 6.48 9.19 -39.23
N VAL A 28 7.56 9.67 -39.84
CA VAL A 28 7.65 9.97 -41.27
C VAL A 28 8.99 9.50 -41.82
N HIS A 29 9.02 9.03 -43.06
CA HIS A 29 10.26 8.70 -43.75
C HIS A 29 10.78 9.86 -44.63
N ASN A 30 12.10 10.00 -44.76
CA ASN A 30 12.77 10.98 -45.63
C ASN A 30 12.38 10.83 -47.10
N GLY A 31 12.04 9.59 -47.52
CA GLY A 31 11.75 9.24 -48.90
C GLY A 31 13.00 9.25 -49.77
N PHE A 32 12.90 9.73 -51.00
CA PHE A 32 14.04 9.87 -51.90
C PHE A 32 14.86 11.12 -51.57
N THR A 33 16.08 10.92 -51.06
CA THR A 33 17.06 11.96 -50.75
C THR A 33 18.36 11.73 -51.55
N GLY A 34 19.34 12.64 -51.42
CA GLY A 34 20.63 12.55 -52.11
C GLY A 34 21.50 11.34 -51.71
N GLY A 35 21.09 10.58 -50.68
CA GLY A 35 21.74 9.37 -50.21
C GLY A 35 20.98 8.80 -49.00
N ILE A 36 21.15 7.52 -48.70
CA ILE A 36 20.38 6.84 -47.64
C ILE A 36 20.52 7.49 -46.25
N THR A 37 21.66 8.13 -45.98
CA THR A 37 21.94 8.84 -44.73
C THR A 37 21.69 10.35 -44.81
N SER A 38 21.27 10.86 -45.97
CA SER A 38 21.04 12.30 -46.16
C SER A 38 19.74 12.73 -45.48
N PRO A 39 19.78 13.76 -44.61
CA PRO A 39 18.57 14.29 -43.97
C PRO A 39 17.65 15.00 -44.98
N SER A 40 16.40 15.24 -44.58
CA SER A 40 15.41 15.94 -45.41
C SER A 40 14.64 16.98 -44.58
N GLY A 41 14.96 18.26 -44.75
CA GLY A 41 14.27 19.36 -44.07
C GLY A 41 12.76 19.41 -44.38
N LYS A 42 12.34 18.95 -45.58
CA LYS A 42 10.93 18.79 -45.94
C LYS A 42 10.25 17.71 -45.10
N ALA A 43 10.90 16.55 -44.93
CA ALA A 43 10.38 15.46 -44.11
C ALA A 43 10.36 15.84 -42.62
N GLN A 44 11.35 16.57 -42.14
CA GLN A 44 11.39 17.13 -40.78
C GLN A 44 10.28 18.14 -40.54
N SER A 45 10.03 19.06 -41.47
CA SER A 45 8.90 19.99 -41.37
C SER A 45 7.55 19.25 -41.39
N ARG A 46 7.43 18.22 -42.23
CA ARG A 46 6.23 17.40 -42.33
C ARG A 46 5.93 16.64 -41.03
N VAL A 47 6.93 15.98 -40.43
CA VAL A 47 6.70 15.24 -39.18
C VAL A 47 6.31 16.16 -38.02
N ILE A 48 6.83 17.38 -37.97
CA ILE A 48 6.43 18.39 -36.98
C ILE A 48 4.97 18.82 -37.22
N HIS A 49 4.58 19.08 -38.48
CA HIS A 49 3.20 19.42 -38.83
C HIS A 49 2.21 18.32 -38.46
N GLU A 50 2.49 17.08 -38.86
CA GLU A 50 1.60 15.94 -38.56
C GLU A 50 1.46 15.69 -37.05
N ALA A 51 2.54 15.85 -36.27
CA ALA A 51 2.48 15.73 -34.82
C ALA A 51 1.68 16.85 -34.14
N LEU A 52 1.72 18.08 -34.69
CA LEU A 52 0.91 19.20 -34.21
C LEU A 52 -0.58 19.01 -34.55
N ASP A 53 -0.87 18.50 -35.75
CA ASP A 53 -2.23 18.18 -36.19
C ASP A 53 -2.83 17.08 -35.31
N ASP A 54 -2.08 16.01 -35.02
CA ASP A 54 -2.48 14.93 -34.09
C ASP A 54 -2.72 15.47 -32.66
N ALA A 55 -1.88 16.40 -32.19
CA ALA A 55 -2.03 17.03 -30.88
C ALA A 55 -3.16 18.09 -30.81
N GLY A 56 -3.70 18.52 -31.95
CA GLY A 56 -4.67 19.61 -32.06
C GLY A 56 -4.13 20.96 -31.59
N LEU A 57 -2.84 21.25 -31.81
CA LEU A 57 -2.15 22.44 -31.31
C LEU A 57 -1.61 23.32 -32.43
N ALA A 58 -1.71 24.64 -32.26
CA ALA A 58 -1.09 25.59 -33.16
C ALA A 58 0.44 25.64 -32.94
N PRO A 59 1.26 25.88 -33.98
CA PRO A 59 2.72 25.91 -33.84
C PRO A 59 3.24 26.92 -32.81
N SER A 60 2.57 28.07 -32.63
CA SER A 60 2.97 29.09 -31.65
C SER A 60 2.75 28.66 -30.19
N GLN A 61 1.94 27.62 -29.94
CA GLN A 61 1.66 27.09 -28.60
C GLN A 61 2.78 26.20 -28.03
N VAL A 62 3.80 25.84 -28.82
CA VAL A 62 4.96 25.06 -28.34
C VAL A 62 6.05 26.02 -27.90
N GLN A 63 6.55 25.98 -26.67
CA GLN A 63 7.58 26.93 -26.23
C GLN A 63 8.99 26.40 -26.45
N TYR A 64 9.16 25.08 -26.39
CA TYR A 64 10.46 24.42 -26.37
C TYR A 64 10.55 23.30 -27.39
N LEU A 65 11.72 23.16 -27.99
CA LEU A 65 12.10 22.03 -28.82
C LEU A 65 13.32 21.34 -28.22
N GLU A 66 13.14 20.10 -27.80
CA GLU A 66 14.23 19.16 -27.62
C GLU A 66 14.56 18.55 -28.98
N ALA A 67 15.58 19.13 -29.62
CA ALA A 67 16.01 18.76 -30.96
C ALA A 67 16.70 17.39 -30.98
N HIS A 68 16.78 16.81 -32.18
CA HIS A 68 17.67 15.69 -32.42
C HIS A 68 19.13 16.13 -32.22
N GLY A 69 19.54 17.29 -32.76
CA GLY A 69 20.73 18.04 -32.37
C GLY A 69 21.96 17.17 -32.11
N THR A 70 22.49 16.58 -33.18
CA THR A 70 23.65 15.66 -33.12
C THR A 70 24.98 16.34 -33.31
N GLY A 71 25.00 17.66 -33.53
CA GLY A 71 26.23 18.41 -33.72
C GLY A 71 26.81 18.25 -35.13
N THR A 72 25.99 17.92 -36.12
CA THR A 72 26.47 17.69 -37.50
C THR A 72 26.40 18.97 -38.32
N GLU A 73 27.46 19.26 -39.10
CA GLU A 73 27.56 20.49 -39.90
C GLU A 73 26.36 20.70 -40.84
N LEU A 74 25.84 19.61 -41.43
CA LEU A 74 24.69 19.66 -42.34
C LEU A 74 23.34 19.49 -41.61
N GLY A 75 23.27 18.61 -40.62
CA GLY A 75 22.01 18.23 -39.98
C GLY A 75 21.46 19.32 -39.08
N ASP A 76 22.29 19.97 -38.27
CA ASP A 76 21.85 20.96 -37.29
C ASP A 76 21.22 22.20 -37.97
N PRO A 77 21.82 22.81 -39.02
CA PRO A 77 21.17 23.90 -39.74
C PRO A 77 19.86 23.49 -40.42
N MET A 78 19.80 22.26 -40.94
CA MET A 78 18.60 21.74 -41.59
C MET A 78 17.46 21.52 -40.60
N GLU A 79 17.77 20.98 -39.42
CA GLU A 79 16.81 20.76 -38.34
C GLU A 79 16.25 22.08 -37.80
N LEU A 80 17.13 23.05 -37.49
CA LEU A 80 16.71 24.36 -37.03
C LEU A 80 15.88 25.10 -38.09
N GLY A 81 16.27 24.98 -39.37
CA GLY A 81 15.50 25.54 -40.48
C GLY A 81 14.11 24.92 -40.62
N ALA A 82 14.00 23.59 -40.51
CA ALA A 82 12.72 22.88 -40.55
C ALA A 82 11.83 23.25 -39.36
N ALA A 83 12.39 23.26 -38.14
CA ALA A 83 11.68 23.69 -36.94
C ALA A 83 11.17 25.12 -37.07
N ALA A 84 12.02 26.06 -37.50
CA ALA A 84 11.64 27.45 -37.69
C ALA A 84 10.54 27.64 -38.76
N ALA A 85 10.55 26.84 -39.84
CA ALA A 85 9.54 26.92 -40.89
C ALA A 85 8.12 26.54 -40.41
N VAL A 86 8.03 25.68 -39.39
CA VAL A 86 6.77 25.25 -38.78
C VAL A 86 6.44 26.09 -37.56
N TYR A 87 7.29 26.01 -36.53
CA TYR A 87 7.08 26.66 -35.25
C TYR A 87 7.16 28.18 -35.33
N GLY A 88 7.93 28.75 -36.26
CA GLY A 88 8.04 30.21 -36.39
C GLY A 88 6.77 30.91 -36.85
N ARG A 89 5.77 30.17 -37.38
CA ARG A 89 4.51 30.74 -37.83
C ARG A 89 3.70 31.28 -36.64
N GLY A 90 3.34 32.56 -36.69
CA GLY A 90 2.55 33.21 -35.65
C GLY A 90 3.33 33.58 -34.38
N ARG A 91 4.66 33.42 -34.36
CA ARG A 91 5.49 33.88 -33.22
C ARG A 91 5.87 35.34 -33.33
N LYS A 92 5.86 36.03 -32.19
CA LYS A 92 6.48 37.34 -32.06
C LYS A 92 7.99 37.21 -31.97
N ARG A 93 8.71 38.28 -32.29
CA ARG A 93 10.18 38.29 -32.34
C ARG A 93 10.82 38.16 -30.96
N ASP A 94 10.14 38.63 -29.91
CA ASP A 94 10.51 38.56 -28.50
C ASP A 94 10.09 37.24 -27.83
N GLU A 95 9.34 36.38 -28.52
CA GLU A 95 8.89 35.07 -28.06
C GLU A 95 9.41 33.95 -28.99
N PRO A 96 10.75 33.79 -29.16
CA PRO A 96 11.31 32.78 -30.06
C PRO A 96 11.04 31.35 -29.54
N LEU A 97 11.08 30.36 -30.44
CA LEU A 97 11.14 28.96 -30.03
C LEU A 97 12.45 28.70 -29.31
N LEU A 98 12.38 28.22 -28.06
CA LEU A 98 13.55 27.82 -27.30
C LEU A 98 14.01 26.43 -27.76
N VAL A 99 15.32 26.22 -27.91
CA VAL A 99 15.87 24.96 -28.43
C VAL A 99 17.01 24.45 -27.55
N GLY A 100 17.07 23.13 -27.35
CA GLY A 100 18.24 22.43 -26.81
C GLY A 100 18.27 20.96 -27.24
N SER A 101 19.30 20.23 -26.81
CA SER A 101 19.49 18.80 -27.04
C SER A 101 20.30 18.21 -25.90
N VAL A 102 19.76 17.18 -25.23
CA VAL A 102 20.42 16.43 -24.15
C VAL A 102 21.73 15.77 -24.60
N LYS A 103 21.91 15.58 -25.91
CA LYS A 103 23.09 14.90 -26.47
C LYS A 103 24.37 15.68 -26.23
N ALA A 104 24.29 16.99 -26.02
CA ALA A 104 25.44 17.78 -25.61
C ALA A 104 25.95 17.42 -24.20
N ASN A 105 25.09 16.86 -23.34
CA ASN A 105 25.43 16.46 -21.97
C ASN A 105 25.82 14.98 -21.85
N ILE A 106 25.14 14.10 -22.59
CA ILE A 106 25.27 12.63 -22.42
C ILE A 106 25.66 11.89 -23.70
N SER A 107 26.05 12.61 -24.75
CA SER A 107 26.30 12.06 -26.09
C SER A 107 25.04 11.48 -26.77
N HIS A 108 25.20 10.99 -27.99
CA HIS A 108 24.12 10.32 -28.74
C HIS A 108 24.03 8.84 -28.36
N LEU A 109 22.99 8.49 -27.59
CA LEU A 109 22.74 7.11 -27.16
C LEU A 109 22.01 6.23 -28.20
N GLU A 110 22.20 6.52 -29.49
CA GLU A 110 21.57 5.83 -30.64
C GLU A 110 20.07 5.54 -30.44
N ALA A 111 19.70 4.26 -30.28
CA ALA A 111 18.32 3.80 -30.07
C ALA A 111 17.67 4.43 -28.82
N ALA A 112 18.45 4.79 -27.81
CA ALA A 112 17.99 5.49 -26.61
C ALA A 112 18.05 7.03 -26.72
N GLY A 113 18.47 7.57 -27.87
CA GLY A 113 18.63 9.01 -28.08
C GLY A 113 17.31 9.80 -28.10
N GLY A 114 16.20 9.18 -28.53
CA GLY A 114 14.87 9.81 -28.48
C GLY A 114 14.30 9.82 -27.05
N ILE A 115 14.36 8.67 -26.36
CA ILE A 115 13.82 8.56 -25.00
C ILE A 115 14.60 9.41 -23.98
N SER A 116 15.91 9.62 -24.17
CA SER A 116 16.67 10.53 -23.31
C SER A 116 16.21 11.98 -23.45
N GLY A 117 15.95 12.44 -24.68
CA GLY A 117 15.39 13.77 -24.95
C GLY A 117 13.98 13.91 -24.35
N LEU A 118 13.15 12.88 -24.48
CA LEU A 118 11.81 12.88 -23.87
C LEU A 118 11.88 12.96 -22.34
N ILE A 119 12.75 12.20 -21.69
CA ILE A 119 12.94 12.24 -20.22
C ILE A 119 13.40 13.64 -19.78
N LYS A 120 14.40 14.23 -20.44
CA LYS A 120 14.81 15.62 -20.16
C LYS A 120 13.63 16.58 -20.29
N THR A 121 12.86 16.46 -21.36
CA THR A 121 11.71 17.33 -21.64
C THR A 121 10.64 17.23 -20.56
N VAL A 122 10.29 16.02 -20.12
CA VAL A 122 9.35 15.80 -19.02
C VAL A 122 9.85 16.44 -17.72
N LEU A 123 11.14 16.32 -17.41
CA LEU A 123 11.74 16.98 -16.24
C LEU A 123 11.69 18.51 -16.38
N CYS A 124 11.96 19.06 -17.56
CA CYS A 124 11.86 20.51 -17.79
C CYS A 124 10.43 21.03 -17.60
N LEU A 125 9.44 20.29 -18.12
CA LEU A 125 8.03 20.61 -17.95
C LEU A 125 7.61 20.55 -16.47
N HIS A 126 8.04 19.50 -15.77
CA HIS A 126 7.74 19.28 -14.36
C HIS A 126 8.31 20.40 -13.48
N HIS A 127 9.60 20.71 -13.61
CA HIS A 127 10.27 21.74 -12.83
C HIS A 127 10.03 23.17 -13.34
N GLY A 128 9.43 23.34 -14.53
CA GLY A 128 9.21 24.66 -15.11
C GLY A 128 10.50 25.40 -15.46
N LEU A 129 11.56 24.66 -15.80
CA LEU A 129 12.91 25.17 -16.00
C LEU A 129 13.56 24.46 -17.19
N ILE A 130 14.19 25.23 -18.08
CA ILE A 130 14.91 24.71 -19.24
C ILE A 130 16.41 24.86 -18.97
N PRO A 131 17.18 23.76 -18.88
CA PRO A 131 18.60 23.81 -18.59
C PRO A 131 19.40 24.35 -19.79
N PRO A 132 20.59 24.93 -19.55
CA PRO A 132 21.45 25.41 -20.61
C PRO A 132 21.93 24.27 -21.53
N GLN A 133 22.06 24.59 -22.81
CA GLN A 133 22.70 23.76 -23.81
C GLN A 133 24.21 23.75 -23.56
N ALA A 134 24.75 22.58 -23.23
CA ALA A 134 26.19 22.42 -23.10
C ALA A 134 26.88 22.61 -24.46
N ASN A 135 28.15 23.03 -24.44
CA ASN A 135 29.02 23.16 -25.60
C ASN A 135 28.48 24.09 -26.72
N PHE A 136 27.75 25.15 -26.35
CA PHE A 136 27.25 26.16 -27.28
C PHE A 136 27.89 27.53 -26.98
N GLU A 137 29.13 27.72 -27.43
CA GLU A 137 29.88 28.98 -27.24
C GLU A 137 29.79 29.87 -28.49
N GLU A 138 30.21 29.34 -29.64
CA GLU A 138 30.12 30.03 -30.94
C GLU A 138 28.99 29.44 -31.79
N PRO A 139 27.92 30.21 -32.10
CA PRO A 139 26.84 29.73 -32.94
C PRO A 139 27.31 29.40 -34.36
N SER A 140 26.89 28.26 -34.91
CA SER A 140 27.26 27.84 -36.27
C SER A 140 26.95 28.92 -37.31
N PRO A 141 27.89 29.27 -38.22
CA PRO A 141 27.68 30.27 -39.26
C PRO A 141 26.74 29.79 -40.37
N HIS A 142 26.46 28.47 -40.42
CA HIS A 142 25.56 27.87 -41.41
C HIS A 142 24.08 28.05 -41.05
N VAL A 143 23.77 28.55 -39.85
CA VAL A 143 22.41 28.85 -39.41
C VAL A 143 22.15 30.36 -39.57
N PRO A 144 21.10 30.78 -40.29
CA PRO A 144 20.77 32.19 -40.45
C PRO A 144 20.04 32.75 -39.21
N TRP A 145 20.72 32.82 -38.07
CA TRP A 145 20.16 33.16 -36.74
C TRP A 145 19.30 34.43 -36.71
N GLN A 146 19.68 35.47 -37.45
CA GLN A 146 18.92 36.74 -37.49
C GLN A 146 17.55 36.61 -38.18
N ARG A 147 17.33 35.55 -38.96
CA ARG A 147 16.10 35.31 -39.73
C ARG A 147 15.20 34.24 -39.11
N LEU A 148 15.74 33.37 -38.27
CA LEU A 148 14.98 32.29 -37.66
C LEU A 148 14.47 32.73 -36.28
N PRO A 149 13.17 32.59 -35.98
CA PRO A 149 12.62 32.89 -34.65
C PRO A 149 12.91 31.75 -33.67
N VAL A 150 14.18 31.35 -33.55
CA VAL A 150 14.68 30.27 -32.68
C VAL A 150 15.82 30.81 -31.81
N LYS A 151 15.88 30.34 -30.56
CA LYS A 151 16.95 30.69 -29.61
C LYS A 151 17.44 29.43 -28.91
N VAL A 152 18.72 29.12 -29.06
CA VAL A 152 19.36 28.07 -28.26
C VAL A 152 19.50 28.56 -26.83
N VAL A 153 19.12 27.73 -25.87
CA VAL A 153 19.14 28.09 -24.44
C VAL A 153 20.57 28.01 -23.92
N THR A 154 21.17 29.13 -23.51
CA THR A 154 22.57 29.19 -23.02
C THR A 154 22.70 29.31 -21.52
N GLU A 155 21.60 29.62 -20.83
CA GLU A 155 21.52 29.74 -19.37
C GLU A 155 20.24 29.07 -18.86
N SER A 156 20.21 28.72 -17.58
CA SER A 156 19.02 28.11 -16.97
C SER A 156 17.84 29.09 -17.07
N THR A 157 16.84 28.74 -17.89
CA THR A 157 15.77 29.65 -18.29
C THR A 157 14.44 29.17 -17.72
N PRO A 158 13.74 29.95 -16.90
CA PRO A 158 12.39 29.64 -16.46
C PRO A 158 11.45 29.42 -17.66
N TRP A 159 10.53 28.47 -17.54
CA TRP A 159 9.57 28.21 -18.61
C TRP A 159 8.73 29.47 -18.91
N PRO A 160 8.49 29.83 -20.19
CA PRO A 160 7.69 31.00 -20.52
C PRO A 160 6.28 30.95 -19.88
N LYS A 161 5.83 32.08 -19.31
CA LYS A 161 4.52 32.19 -18.66
C LYS A 161 3.40 31.99 -19.68
N THR A 162 2.77 30.82 -19.62
CA THR A 162 1.73 30.34 -20.53
C THR A 162 0.74 29.49 -19.73
N GLU A 163 -0.48 29.27 -20.22
CA GLU A 163 -1.47 28.42 -19.53
C GLU A 163 -1.06 26.94 -19.48
N GLU A 164 -0.35 26.49 -20.52
CA GLU A 164 0.15 25.12 -20.64
C GLU A 164 1.60 25.16 -21.11
N ARG A 165 2.48 24.41 -20.44
CA ARG A 165 3.86 24.21 -20.87
C ARG A 165 3.86 23.13 -21.93
N VAL A 166 4.32 23.44 -23.14
CA VAL A 166 4.30 22.51 -24.28
C VAL A 166 5.66 22.47 -24.97
N ALA A 167 6.12 21.25 -25.24
CA ALA A 167 7.38 20.98 -25.92
C ALA A 167 7.22 19.99 -27.09
N GLY A 168 8.03 20.19 -28.13
CA GLY A 168 8.29 19.17 -29.14
C GLY A 168 9.57 18.40 -28.82
N VAL A 169 9.60 17.10 -29.12
CA VAL A 169 10.81 16.26 -29.04
C VAL A 169 11.04 15.58 -30.38
N THR A 170 12.22 15.79 -30.97
CA THR A 170 12.57 15.23 -32.28
C THR A 170 13.61 14.12 -32.15
N ALA A 171 13.40 13.01 -32.88
CA ALA A 171 14.41 11.99 -33.11
C ALA A 171 14.49 11.66 -34.60
N LEU A 172 15.68 11.80 -35.20
CA LEU A 172 15.92 11.55 -36.62
C LEU A 172 16.79 10.30 -36.76
N GLY A 173 16.26 9.27 -37.41
CA GLY A 173 16.97 8.01 -37.64
C GLY A 173 17.93 8.11 -38.82
N LEU A 174 19.08 7.42 -38.71
CA LEU A 174 20.13 7.42 -39.73
C LEU A 174 19.63 7.01 -41.12
N VAL A 175 18.71 6.05 -41.20
CA VAL A 175 18.14 5.55 -42.48
C VAL A 175 16.92 6.36 -42.95
N GLY A 176 16.59 7.45 -42.25
CA GLY A 176 15.57 8.41 -42.68
C GLY A 176 14.20 8.31 -42.02
N THR A 177 14.03 7.46 -41.01
CA THR A 177 12.81 7.45 -40.17
C THR A 177 12.88 8.55 -39.12
N ASN A 178 12.01 9.55 -39.23
CA ASN A 178 11.92 10.69 -38.33
C ASN A 178 10.70 10.52 -37.41
N ALA A 179 10.85 10.81 -36.13
CA ALA A 179 9.78 10.86 -35.16
C ALA A 179 9.73 12.23 -34.49
N HIS A 180 8.52 12.72 -34.25
CA HIS A 180 8.28 13.93 -33.46
C HIS A 180 7.11 13.69 -32.51
N VAL A 181 7.27 14.07 -31.25
CA VAL A 181 6.20 13.97 -30.24
C VAL A 181 5.98 15.32 -29.57
N ILE A 182 4.71 15.63 -29.29
CA ILE A 182 4.29 16.82 -28.57
C ILE A 182 3.94 16.40 -27.14
N VAL A 183 4.56 17.07 -26.18
CA VAL A 183 4.46 16.77 -24.75
C VAL A 183 4.01 18.02 -24.03
N SER A 184 3.07 17.89 -23.10
CA SER A 184 2.60 19.01 -22.33
C SER A 184 2.41 18.73 -20.85
N ARG A 185 2.33 19.80 -20.09
CA ARG A 185 1.91 19.82 -18.68
C ARG A 185 1.19 21.14 -18.44
N ALA A 186 0.07 21.11 -17.72
CA ALA A 186 -0.59 22.34 -17.28
C ALA A 186 0.42 23.22 -16.52
N SER A 187 0.46 24.52 -16.84
CA SER A 187 1.23 25.44 -16.02
C SER A 187 0.52 25.56 -14.69
N SER A 188 1.23 25.30 -13.60
CA SER A 188 0.75 25.64 -12.26
C SER A 188 0.74 27.16 -12.09
N THR A 189 -0.25 27.84 -12.69
CA THR A 189 -0.61 29.23 -12.37
C THR A 189 -1.53 29.30 -11.15
N THR A 190 -1.93 28.16 -10.61
CA THR A 190 -2.39 28.01 -9.23
C THR A 190 -1.25 27.44 -8.39
N ALA A 191 -1.05 28.01 -7.21
CA ALA A 191 -0.11 27.58 -6.18
C ALA A 191 -0.47 26.17 -5.64
N SER A 192 -0.38 25.16 -6.50
CA SER A 192 -0.73 23.77 -6.19
C SER A 192 0.23 22.75 -6.80
N ASP A 193 1.29 23.18 -7.52
CA ASP A 193 2.43 22.33 -7.93
C ASP A 193 3.81 23.00 -7.71
N SER A 194 3.91 23.98 -6.81
CA SER A 194 5.04 23.86 -5.87
C SER A 194 4.87 22.49 -5.21
N GLU A 195 5.93 21.92 -4.65
CA GLU A 195 5.73 20.93 -3.59
C GLU A 195 4.47 21.30 -2.81
N SER A 196 3.57 20.36 -2.59
CA SER A 196 2.53 20.57 -1.60
C SER A 196 3.23 20.65 -0.23
N GLU A 197 4.05 21.67 0.01
CA GLU A 197 3.66 22.82 0.83
C GLU A 197 2.22 23.25 0.47
N GLN A 198 1.24 22.35 0.68
CA GLN A 198 0.18 22.79 1.56
C GLN A 198 0.97 23.29 2.76
N GLU A 199 0.83 24.56 3.11
CA GLU A 199 0.97 24.92 4.51
C GLU A 199 0.14 23.86 5.24
N LEU A 200 0.83 22.81 5.69
CA LEU A 200 0.36 21.89 6.68
C LEU A 200 -0.02 22.86 7.76
N ASN A 201 -1.31 23.09 7.91
CA ASN A 201 -1.81 23.76 9.09
C ASN A 201 -1.13 22.98 10.22
N PRO A 202 -0.20 23.57 11.00
CA PRO A 202 0.58 22.79 11.96
C PRO A 202 -0.35 22.12 13.00
N ASP A 203 -1.61 22.56 13.03
CA ASP A 203 -2.73 22.09 13.82
C ASP A 203 -3.70 21.10 13.15
N SER A 204 -3.60 20.78 11.85
CA SER A 204 -4.39 19.67 11.29
C SER A 204 -3.67 18.34 11.60
N THR A 205 -3.74 17.96 12.88
CA THR A 205 -3.47 16.62 13.42
C THR A 205 -2.31 15.89 12.75
N ARG A 206 -1.07 16.26 13.11
CA ARG A 206 0.01 15.27 13.15
C ARG A 206 -0.50 14.17 14.08
N GLU A 207 -1.06 13.10 13.52
CA GLU A 207 -1.49 11.96 14.31
C GLU A 207 -0.25 11.40 14.99
N THR A 208 -0.10 11.74 16.27
CA THR A 208 0.82 11.11 17.21
C THR A 208 0.30 9.69 17.44
N GLY A 209 0.58 8.82 16.48
CA GLY A 209 0.17 7.42 16.49
C GLY A 209 1.31 6.52 16.07
N SER A 210 1.30 5.29 16.58
CA SER A 210 2.24 4.26 16.15
C SER A 210 2.06 3.98 14.65
N ASN A 211 3.16 3.84 13.92
CA ASN A 211 3.19 3.58 12.49
C ASN A 211 3.89 2.26 12.20
N LEU A 212 3.42 1.52 11.19
CA LEU A 212 4.00 0.26 10.75
C LEU A 212 4.73 0.44 9.40
N LEU A 213 6.06 0.41 9.42
CA LEU A 213 6.88 0.35 8.21
C LEU A 213 7.14 -1.12 7.86
N VAL A 214 6.76 -1.51 6.64
CA VAL A 214 7.03 -2.84 6.09
C VAL A 214 7.99 -2.75 4.92
N LEU A 215 9.02 -3.59 4.93
CA LEU A 215 10.01 -3.74 3.87
C LEU A 215 10.05 -5.21 3.43
N SER A 216 10.47 -5.44 2.19
CA SER A 216 10.72 -6.79 1.71
C SER A 216 11.70 -6.84 0.54
N ALA A 217 12.37 -7.99 0.39
CA ALA A 217 13.29 -8.24 -0.72
C ALA A 217 13.36 -9.74 -1.09
N ARG A 218 14.06 -10.02 -2.22
CA ARG A 218 14.32 -11.39 -2.72
C ARG A 218 15.54 -12.07 -2.07
N SER A 219 16.25 -11.38 -1.18
CA SER A 219 17.37 -11.93 -0.42
C SER A 219 17.63 -11.11 0.84
N ASP A 220 18.30 -11.70 1.85
CA ASP A 220 18.67 -10.99 3.08
C ASP A 220 19.59 -9.79 2.83
N ASP A 221 20.56 -9.94 1.92
CA ASP A 221 21.48 -8.85 1.54
C ASP A 221 20.71 -7.67 0.93
N ALA A 222 19.73 -7.95 0.07
CA ALA A 222 18.89 -6.92 -0.54
C ALA A 222 17.99 -6.25 0.51
N LEU A 223 17.47 -7.01 1.48
CA LEU A 223 16.63 -6.47 2.54
C LEU A 223 17.42 -5.50 3.44
N GLN A 224 18.67 -5.85 3.78
CA GLN A 224 19.54 -5.00 4.57
C GLN A 224 19.92 -3.71 3.83
N GLU A 225 20.34 -3.83 2.56
CA GLU A 225 20.63 -2.64 1.76
C GLU A 225 19.38 -1.75 1.60
N LEU A 226 18.19 -2.35 1.51
CA LEU A 226 16.93 -1.60 1.48
C LEU A 226 16.68 -0.87 2.80
N ALA A 227 16.84 -1.55 3.94
CA ALA A 227 16.71 -0.95 5.27
C ALA A 227 17.67 0.24 5.44
N ASP A 228 18.92 0.09 5.02
CA ASP A 228 19.91 1.18 5.04
C ASP A 228 19.52 2.36 4.14
N ARG A 229 18.97 2.10 2.95
CA ARG A 229 18.46 3.17 2.06
C ARG A 229 17.29 3.92 2.70
N TYR A 230 16.38 3.23 3.38
CA TYR A 230 15.29 3.87 4.13
C TYR A 230 15.82 4.68 5.30
N ARG A 231 16.82 4.16 6.04
CA ARG A 231 17.48 4.90 7.12
C ARG A 231 18.10 6.20 6.60
N GLN A 232 18.84 6.13 5.49
CA GLN A 232 19.44 7.32 4.86
C GLN A 232 18.38 8.31 4.37
N PHE A 233 17.31 7.80 3.76
CA PHE A 233 16.20 8.60 3.29
C PHE A 233 15.50 9.36 4.43
N LEU A 234 15.15 8.68 5.52
CA LEU A 234 14.53 9.29 6.70
C LEU A 234 15.48 10.27 7.39
N THR A 235 16.78 9.98 7.41
CA THR A 235 17.79 10.92 7.94
C THR A 235 17.87 12.21 7.11
N ALA A 236 17.73 12.11 5.78
CA ALA A 236 17.78 13.25 4.88
C ALA A 236 16.48 14.07 4.84
N HIS A 237 15.37 13.50 5.30
CA HIS A 237 14.04 14.11 5.28
C HIS A 237 13.38 14.00 6.66
N SER A 238 13.99 14.61 7.69
CA SER A 238 13.50 14.54 9.08
C SER A 238 12.07 15.07 9.26
N ASP A 239 11.66 16.00 8.39
CA ASP A 239 10.39 16.71 8.48
C ASP A 239 9.26 16.00 7.72
N ILE A 240 9.55 14.83 7.10
CA ILE A 240 8.56 14.07 6.35
C ILE A 240 7.51 13.46 7.29
N ASP A 241 6.26 13.47 6.85
CA ASP A 241 5.21 12.70 7.51
C ASP A 241 5.48 11.19 7.34
N VAL A 242 5.95 10.56 8.41
CA VAL A 242 6.31 9.14 8.41
C VAL A 242 5.12 8.22 8.17
N SER A 243 3.90 8.68 8.45
CA SER A 243 2.67 7.93 8.20
C SER A 243 2.49 7.69 6.69
N GLN A 244 2.85 8.68 5.86
CA GLN A 244 2.82 8.62 4.40
C GLN A 244 3.93 7.72 3.85
N VAL A 245 5.11 7.75 4.47
CA VAL A 245 6.21 6.83 4.13
C VAL A 245 5.79 5.38 4.36
N CYS A 246 5.23 5.07 5.52
CA CYS A 246 4.76 3.73 5.89
C CYS A 246 3.64 3.26 4.96
N ARG A 247 2.63 4.12 4.72
CA ARG A 247 1.53 3.86 3.79
C ARG A 247 2.04 3.56 2.37
N ALA A 248 2.92 4.40 1.84
CA ALA A 248 3.47 4.22 0.50
C ALA A 248 4.32 2.95 0.40
N ALA A 249 5.09 2.61 1.44
CA ALA A 249 5.86 1.37 1.49
C ALA A 249 4.94 0.13 1.52
N ALA A 250 3.80 0.23 2.20
CA ALA A 250 2.83 -0.86 2.33
C ALA A 250 1.93 -1.06 1.10
N ILE A 251 1.66 0.00 0.31
CA ILE A 251 0.68 -0.06 -0.80
C ILE A 251 1.35 0.02 -2.18
N GLU A 252 2.47 0.76 -2.29
CA GLU A 252 3.12 1.09 -3.56
C GLU A 252 4.40 0.27 -3.80
N ARG A 253 4.65 -0.75 -2.97
CA ARG A 253 5.75 -1.69 -3.15
C ARG A 253 5.23 -3.13 -3.25
N GLN A 254 6.01 -3.95 -3.92
CA GLN A 254 5.79 -5.38 -3.96
C GLN A 254 6.28 -6.02 -2.66
N HIS A 255 5.53 -6.99 -2.14
CA HIS A 255 5.90 -7.77 -0.96
C HIS A 255 6.54 -9.10 -1.37
N PHE A 256 7.82 -9.26 -1.05
CA PHE A 256 8.63 -10.44 -1.30
C PHE A 256 8.75 -11.34 -0.06
N GLU A 257 9.52 -12.41 -0.19
CA GLU A 257 9.69 -13.48 0.80
C GLU A 257 10.55 -13.10 2.00
N HIS A 258 11.63 -12.32 1.84
CA HIS A 258 12.38 -11.79 2.99
C HIS A 258 11.71 -10.50 3.44
N ARG A 259 11.18 -10.48 4.66
CA ARG A 259 10.32 -9.40 5.17
C ARG A 259 10.88 -8.82 6.46
N LEU A 260 10.69 -7.50 6.61
CA LEU A 260 11.00 -6.75 7.82
C LEU A 260 9.78 -5.86 8.13
N ALA A 261 9.36 -5.85 9.39
CA ALA A 261 8.31 -4.98 9.90
C ALA A 261 8.82 -4.22 11.12
N LEU A 262 8.53 -2.93 11.17
CA LEU A 262 8.98 -2.01 12.20
C LEU A 262 7.80 -1.17 12.67
N THR A 263 7.53 -1.18 13.96
CA THR A 263 6.60 -0.23 14.59
C THR A 263 7.37 0.87 15.29
N ALA A 264 7.00 2.12 15.05
CA ALA A 264 7.61 3.28 15.71
C ALA A 264 6.66 4.47 15.72
N GLU A 265 6.87 5.37 16.68
CA GLU A 265 6.03 6.54 16.88
C GLU A 265 6.52 7.76 16.09
N ASN A 266 7.82 7.82 15.80
CA ASN A 266 8.45 8.96 15.13
C ASN A 266 9.65 8.55 14.26
N VAL A 267 10.14 9.50 13.47
CA VAL A 267 11.24 9.31 12.53
C VAL A 267 12.54 8.88 13.22
N GLU A 268 12.86 9.45 14.39
CA GLU A 268 14.08 9.12 15.14
C GLU A 268 14.08 7.66 15.62
N ASP A 269 12.94 7.19 16.11
CA ASP A 269 12.74 5.79 16.53
C ASP A 269 12.90 4.82 15.34
N PHE A 270 12.34 5.15 14.16
CA PHE A 270 12.58 4.37 12.94
C PHE A 270 14.06 4.33 12.55
N ILE A 271 14.76 5.47 12.57
CA ILE A 271 16.18 5.53 12.23
C ILE A 271 17.00 4.67 13.19
N SER A 272 16.66 4.68 14.48
CA SER A 272 17.29 3.86 15.51
C SER A 272 17.08 2.37 15.23
N LYS A 273 15.83 1.94 15.03
CA LYS A 273 15.48 0.53 14.79
C LYS A 273 16.03 -0.03 13.47
N LEU A 274 16.17 0.82 12.44
CA LEU A 274 16.80 0.44 11.17
C LEU A 274 18.32 0.24 11.26
N ARG A 275 18.99 0.76 12.30
CA ARG A 275 20.45 0.63 12.48
C ARG A 275 20.87 -0.78 12.91
N ASP A 276 20.08 -1.39 13.79
CA ASP A 276 20.40 -2.66 14.47
C ASP A 276 19.40 -3.76 14.12
N SER A 277 18.81 -3.75 12.92
CA SER A 277 17.71 -4.66 12.55
C SER A 277 18.07 -6.15 12.59
N ARG A 278 19.37 -6.52 12.70
CA ARG A 278 19.84 -7.90 12.90
C ARG A 278 20.09 -8.28 14.37
N LEU A 279 19.98 -7.33 15.31
CA LEU A 279 20.39 -7.48 16.71
C LEU A 279 19.27 -7.21 17.73
N LEU A 280 18.08 -6.81 17.29
CA LEU A 280 16.98 -6.46 18.19
C LEU A 280 16.01 -7.64 18.30
N GLN A 281 16.06 -8.31 19.46
CA GLN A 281 15.13 -9.36 19.88
C GLN A 281 13.67 -8.89 19.80
N SER A 282 12.75 -9.85 19.67
CA SER A 282 11.31 -9.75 19.37
C SER A 282 10.42 -8.83 20.23
N ASN A 283 10.97 -8.03 21.15
CA ASN A 283 10.23 -7.17 22.08
C ASN A 283 10.31 -5.66 21.76
N CYS A 284 11.08 -5.24 20.75
CA CYS A 284 11.27 -3.82 20.43
C CYS A 284 10.42 -3.28 19.28
N GLY A 285 9.38 -4.02 18.84
CA GLY A 285 8.58 -3.60 17.68
C GLY A 285 9.28 -3.81 16.32
N VAL A 286 10.29 -4.68 16.30
CA VAL A 286 11.05 -5.06 15.10
C VAL A 286 10.83 -6.55 14.88
N HIS A 287 10.36 -6.92 13.70
CA HIS A 287 10.13 -8.30 13.30
C HIS A 287 10.78 -8.56 11.95
N ASP A 288 11.51 -9.65 11.80
CA ASP A 288 12.03 -10.12 10.53
C ASP A 288 11.63 -11.59 10.30
N GLY A 289 11.59 -11.99 9.03
CA GLY A 289 11.19 -13.34 8.68
C GLY A 289 11.36 -13.65 7.21
N HIS A 290 11.34 -14.94 6.90
CA HIS A 290 11.41 -15.46 5.54
C HIS A 290 10.19 -16.34 5.25
N VAL A 291 9.36 -15.88 4.32
CA VAL A 291 8.09 -16.52 3.97
C VAL A 291 8.33 -17.64 2.96
N VAL A 292 8.16 -18.89 3.42
CA VAL A 292 8.29 -20.10 2.57
C VAL A 292 6.93 -20.53 2.00
N SER A 293 5.86 -20.39 2.78
CA SER A 293 4.49 -20.74 2.42
C SER A 293 3.50 -19.83 3.12
N GLN A 294 2.23 -19.86 2.71
CA GLN A 294 1.18 -19.20 3.50
C GLN A 294 1.03 -19.91 4.86
N PRO A 295 0.92 -19.16 5.97
CA PRO A 295 0.73 -19.76 7.28
C PRO A 295 -0.70 -20.26 7.44
N LYS A 296 -0.87 -21.34 8.22
CA LYS A 296 -2.17 -21.70 8.78
C LYS A 296 -2.34 -20.98 10.10
N ILE A 297 -3.44 -20.24 10.27
CA ILE A 297 -3.64 -19.33 11.39
C ILE A 297 -4.78 -19.83 12.27
N ALA A 298 -4.48 -20.02 13.56
CA ALA A 298 -5.52 -20.21 14.57
C ALA A 298 -5.88 -18.87 15.22
N TRP A 299 -7.17 -18.59 15.40
CA TRP A 299 -7.62 -17.50 16.28
C TRP A 299 -8.02 -18.06 17.63
N VAL A 300 -7.45 -17.50 18.69
CA VAL A 300 -7.75 -17.91 20.06
C VAL A 300 -8.39 -16.74 20.81
N PHE A 301 -9.45 -17.03 21.55
CA PHE A 301 -10.17 -16.10 22.40
C PHE A 301 -10.19 -16.66 23.82
N THR A 302 -9.68 -15.91 24.78
CA THR A 302 -9.48 -16.41 26.14
C THR A 302 -10.20 -15.55 27.16
N ASP A 303 -10.26 -16.05 28.39
CA ASP A 303 -10.87 -15.35 29.52
C ASP A 303 -9.87 -14.53 30.36
N SER A 304 -8.67 -14.32 29.85
CA SER A 304 -7.59 -13.63 30.53
C SER A 304 -7.41 -12.23 29.96
N GLY A 305 -6.88 -11.32 30.79
CA GLY A 305 -6.67 -9.91 30.44
C GLY A 305 -7.48 -8.95 31.32
N THR A 306 -6.96 -7.74 31.45
CA THR A 306 -7.51 -6.67 32.27
C THR A 306 -7.85 -5.43 31.42
N ASN A 307 -8.52 -4.43 32.00
CA ASN A 307 -8.75 -3.12 31.37
C ASN A 307 -9.63 -3.11 30.09
N TRP A 308 -10.53 -4.09 29.91
CA TRP A 308 -11.43 -4.19 28.75
C TRP A 308 -12.24 -2.93 28.45
N ASP A 309 -12.71 -2.22 29.48
CA ASP A 309 -13.44 -0.96 29.33
C ASP A 309 -12.57 0.13 28.67
N SER A 310 -11.29 0.25 29.07
CA SER A 310 -10.35 1.18 28.47
C SER A 310 -10.05 0.83 27.02
N VAL A 311 -9.85 -0.45 26.73
CA VAL A 311 -9.61 -0.94 25.37
C VAL A 311 -10.80 -0.67 24.46
N ALA A 312 -12.02 -0.94 24.94
CA ALA A 312 -13.25 -0.67 24.19
C ALA A 312 -13.42 0.82 23.87
N ARG A 313 -13.11 1.72 24.82
CA ARG A 313 -13.13 3.17 24.58
C ARG A 313 -12.11 3.60 23.54
N GLU A 314 -10.87 3.11 23.62
CA GLU A 314 -9.84 3.44 22.62
C GLU A 314 -10.23 2.96 21.21
N LEU A 315 -10.77 1.74 21.09
CA LEU A 315 -11.26 1.21 19.82
C LEU A 315 -12.47 2.00 19.30
N ALA A 316 -13.39 2.40 20.17
CA ALA A 316 -14.55 3.23 19.80
C ALA A 316 -14.14 4.61 19.29
N ASP A 317 -13.04 5.17 19.79
CA ASP A 317 -12.49 6.46 19.34
C ASP A 317 -11.74 6.35 18.00
N THR A 318 -10.97 5.27 17.83
CA THR A 318 -9.93 5.20 16.77
C THR A 318 -10.25 4.27 15.60
N GLU A 319 -11.16 3.30 15.75
CA GLU A 319 -11.39 2.23 14.76
C GLU A 319 -12.81 2.26 14.16
N PRO A 320 -12.98 2.72 12.90
CA PRO A 320 -14.29 2.77 12.24
C PRO A 320 -15.02 1.42 12.14
N VAL A 321 -14.25 0.32 12.03
CA VAL A 321 -14.79 -1.04 12.00
C VAL A 321 -15.44 -1.41 13.34
N PHE A 322 -14.86 -0.95 14.45
CA PHE A 322 -15.42 -1.15 15.78
C PHE A 322 -16.69 -0.30 15.98
N GLN A 323 -16.68 0.94 15.50
CA GLN A 323 -17.84 1.84 15.55
C GLN A 323 -19.06 1.27 14.80
N ASP A 324 -18.85 0.71 13.59
CA ASP A 324 -19.93 0.04 12.82
C ASP A 324 -20.51 -1.17 13.58
N MET A 325 -19.64 -1.98 14.19
CA MET A 325 -20.07 -3.10 15.01
C MET A 325 -20.90 -2.63 16.22
N LEU A 326 -20.46 -1.59 16.94
CA LEU A 326 -21.22 -1.03 18.07
C LEU A 326 -22.61 -0.57 17.63
N ALA A 327 -22.73 0.09 16.47
CA ALA A 327 -24.02 0.53 15.95
C ALA A 327 -24.97 -0.64 15.68
N ARG A 328 -24.46 -1.77 15.14
CA ARG A 328 -25.25 -3.00 14.96
C ARG A 328 -25.66 -3.62 16.30
N PHE A 329 -24.75 -3.64 17.27
CA PHE A 329 -25.01 -4.15 18.61
C PHE A 329 -26.08 -3.32 19.33
N ASP A 330 -25.99 -2.00 19.28
CA ASP A 330 -26.99 -1.09 19.87
C ASP A 330 -28.36 -1.29 19.26
N ALA A 331 -28.45 -1.42 17.93
CA ALA A 331 -29.71 -1.68 17.25
C ALA A 331 -30.35 -3.00 17.71
N ARG A 332 -29.57 -4.08 17.87
CA ARG A 332 -30.06 -5.37 18.36
C ARG A 332 -30.43 -5.34 19.83
N LEU A 333 -29.58 -4.74 20.65
CA LEU A 333 -29.74 -4.65 22.10
C LEU A 333 -30.99 -3.82 22.47
N ALA A 334 -31.21 -2.69 21.80
CA ALA A 334 -32.40 -1.86 22.01
C ALA A 334 -33.72 -2.61 21.72
N GLN A 335 -33.74 -3.47 20.70
CA GLN A 335 -34.91 -4.32 20.41
C GLN A 335 -35.18 -5.31 21.54
N HIS A 336 -34.13 -5.97 22.03
CA HIS A 336 -34.23 -6.96 23.10
C HIS A 336 -34.63 -6.36 24.44
N LEU A 337 -33.99 -5.25 24.84
CA LEU A 337 -34.28 -4.55 26.09
C LEU A 337 -35.72 -4.00 26.10
N LYS A 338 -36.21 -3.50 24.97
CA LYS A 338 -37.61 -3.09 24.83
C LYS A 338 -38.58 -4.28 24.95
N ALA A 339 -38.26 -5.42 24.34
CA ALA A 339 -39.10 -6.62 24.41
C ALA A 339 -39.17 -7.22 25.82
N THR A 340 -38.14 -6.99 26.64
CA THR A 340 -38.01 -7.52 28.00
C THR A 340 -38.30 -6.49 29.10
N ASP A 341 -38.84 -5.32 28.74
CA ASP A 341 -39.19 -4.19 29.63
C ASP A 341 -38.03 -3.72 30.52
N ARG A 342 -36.87 -3.47 29.90
CA ARG A 342 -35.61 -3.11 30.57
C ARG A 342 -35.17 -1.69 30.26
N PRO A 343 -34.38 -1.07 31.16
CA PRO A 343 -33.77 0.22 30.89
C PRO A 343 -32.95 0.14 29.60
N ASN A 344 -33.04 1.19 28.79
CA ASN A 344 -32.26 1.30 27.58
C ASN A 344 -30.76 1.37 27.91
N LEU A 345 -29.93 0.72 27.10
CA LEU A 345 -28.47 0.77 27.18
C LEU A 345 -27.93 1.06 25.79
N SER A 346 -27.10 2.09 25.69
CA SER A 346 -26.39 2.49 24.47
C SER A 346 -24.90 2.28 24.70
N LEU A 347 -24.32 1.32 23.99
CA LEU A 347 -22.89 0.99 24.01
C LEU A 347 -22.07 2.14 23.42
N ALA A 348 -22.54 2.73 22.30
CA ALA A 348 -21.88 3.88 21.70
C ALA A 348 -21.78 5.05 22.69
N ASP A 349 -22.87 5.38 23.40
CA ASP A 349 -22.86 6.47 24.39
C ASP A 349 -22.02 6.11 25.62
N HIS A 350 -22.03 4.84 26.04
CA HIS A 350 -21.21 4.35 27.17
C HIS A 350 -19.71 4.52 26.89
N PHE A 351 -19.27 4.20 25.67
CA PHE A 351 -17.85 4.31 25.30
C PHE A 351 -17.44 5.73 24.87
N ALA A 352 -18.37 6.57 24.39
CA ALA A 352 -18.10 7.96 24.02
C ALA A 352 -17.88 8.91 25.21
N SER A 353 -18.40 8.57 26.40
CA SER A 353 -18.26 9.41 27.59
C SER A 353 -16.83 9.32 28.18
N THR A 354 -16.13 10.45 28.23
CA THR A 354 -14.81 10.60 28.89
C THR A 354 -14.87 10.62 30.42
N SER A 355 -16.07 10.59 31.01
CA SER A 355 -16.26 10.63 32.47
C SER A 355 -17.25 9.56 32.92
N VAL A 356 -16.73 8.61 33.70
CA VAL A 356 -17.50 7.52 34.34
C VAL A 356 -18.60 8.07 35.27
N GLU A 357 -18.46 9.33 35.73
CA GLU A 357 -19.32 9.91 36.76
C GLU A 357 -20.46 10.82 36.24
N VAL A 358 -20.49 11.22 34.96
CA VAL A 358 -21.38 12.33 34.54
C VAL A 358 -22.79 11.89 34.12
N ASN A 359 -23.04 10.61 33.82
CA ASN A 359 -24.37 10.17 33.35
C ASN A 359 -25.04 9.05 34.16
N GLY A 360 -24.53 8.66 35.34
CA GLY A 360 -25.21 7.67 36.19
C GLY A 360 -25.40 6.27 35.55
N HIS A 361 -24.61 5.92 34.54
CA HIS A 361 -24.63 4.59 33.93
C HIS A 361 -23.84 3.63 34.82
N GLN A 362 -24.42 2.47 35.15
CA GLN A 362 -23.69 1.43 35.87
C GLN A 362 -22.55 0.89 34.99
N PRO A 363 -21.38 0.55 35.59
CA PRO A 363 -20.29 -0.09 34.85
C PRO A 363 -20.78 -1.41 34.25
N LEU A 364 -20.40 -1.66 32.99
CA LEU A 364 -20.75 -2.89 32.30
C LEU A 364 -20.04 -4.11 32.93
N PRO A 365 -20.69 -5.29 33.00
CA PRO A 365 -20.04 -6.51 33.48
C PRO A 365 -18.79 -6.85 32.66
N ASN A 366 -17.75 -7.38 33.33
CA ASN A 366 -16.46 -7.63 32.70
C ASN A 366 -16.54 -8.64 31.53
N ASN A 367 -17.34 -9.69 31.67
CA ASN A 367 -17.59 -10.67 30.61
C ASN A 367 -18.26 -10.04 29.38
N PHE A 368 -19.17 -9.08 29.61
CA PHE A 368 -19.85 -8.37 28.54
C PHE A 368 -18.87 -7.44 27.79
N LEU A 369 -18.04 -6.69 28.53
CA LEU A 369 -16.97 -5.88 27.95
C LEU A 369 -15.99 -6.74 27.14
N ARG A 370 -15.58 -7.89 27.67
CA ARG A 370 -14.69 -8.83 26.99
C ARG A 370 -15.28 -9.33 25.67
N PHE A 371 -16.55 -9.73 25.67
CA PHE A 371 -17.24 -10.17 24.46
C PHE A 371 -17.24 -9.06 23.39
N ILE A 372 -17.53 -7.82 23.78
CA ILE A 372 -17.54 -6.67 22.86
C ILE A 372 -16.15 -6.43 22.27
N VAL A 373 -15.11 -6.39 23.11
CA VAL A 373 -13.73 -6.15 22.65
C VAL A 373 -13.25 -7.27 21.74
N GLN A 374 -13.41 -8.54 22.14
CA GLN A 374 -12.98 -9.68 21.33
C GLN A 374 -13.74 -9.76 19.99
N SER A 375 -15.03 -9.45 19.98
CA SER A 375 -15.82 -9.32 18.75
C SER A 375 -15.26 -8.20 17.86
N GLY A 376 -14.92 -7.05 18.45
CA GLY A 376 -14.33 -5.92 17.75
C GLY A 376 -12.98 -6.25 17.12
N LEU A 377 -12.08 -6.86 17.89
CA LEU A 377 -10.78 -7.33 17.40
C LEU A 377 -10.95 -8.32 16.24
N ALA A 378 -11.90 -9.26 16.34
CA ALA A 378 -12.19 -10.21 15.26
C ALA A 378 -12.63 -9.49 13.97
N HIS A 379 -13.48 -8.47 14.06
CA HIS A 379 -13.89 -7.67 12.90
C HIS A 379 -12.72 -6.87 12.32
N ILE A 380 -11.88 -6.26 13.15
CA ILE A 380 -10.73 -5.46 12.71
C ILE A 380 -9.70 -6.35 12.01
N TRP A 381 -9.32 -7.48 12.61
CA TRP A 381 -8.38 -8.43 12.00
C TRP A 381 -8.90 -8.99 10.67
N LYS A 382 -10.21 -9.27 10.59
CA LYS A 382 -10.85 -9.64 9.33
C LYS A 382 -10.78 -8.52 8.29
N ALA A 383 -11.03 -7.27 8.68
CA ALA A 383 -10.92 -6.11 7.81
C ALA A 383 -9.46 -5.87 7.34
N TRP A 384 -8.48 -6.23 8.16
CA TRP A 384 -7.06 -6.22 7.81
C TRP A 384 -6.62 -7.45 6.98
N GLY A 385 -7.56 -8.32 6.59
CA GLY A 385 -7.33 -9.44 5.70
C GLY A 385 -6.80 -10.71 6.37
N SER A 386 -6.92 -10.82 7.71
CA SER A 386 -6.65 -12.08 8.43
C SER A 386 -7.91 -12.95 8.43
N GLU A 387 -7.74 -14.24 8.14
CA GLU A 387 -8.79 -15.25 8.25
C GLU A 387 -8.23 -16.46 9.01
N PRO A 388 -8.98 -17.02 9.99
CA PRO A 388 -8.55 -18.22 10.69
C PRO A 388 -8.87 -19.51 9.92
N ASP A 389 -7.98 -20.49 10.00
CA ASP A 389 -8.24 -21.89 9.63
C ASP A 389 -8.96 -22.64 10.77
N THR A 390 -8.59 -22.30 12.01
CA THR A 390 -9.12 -22.89 13.25
C THR A 390 -9.44 -21.78 14.25
N VAL A 391 -10.53 -21.94 15.00
CA VAL A 391 -10.87 -21.04 16.11
C VAL A 391 -11.05 -21.81 17.41
N LEU A 392 -10.55 -21.23 18.49
CA LEU A 392 -10.72 -21.72 19.85
C LEU A 392 -11.19 -20.58 20.75
N GLY A 393 -12.23 -20.84 21.52
CA GLY A 393 -12.67 -19.94 22.58
C GLY A 393 -12.63 -20.62 23.93
N ILE A 394 -12.27 -19.87 24.98
CA ILE A 394 -12.37 -20.30 26.37
C ILE A 394 -13.30 -19.35 27.10
N GLY A 395 -14.32 -19.91 27.75
CA GLY A 395 -15.40 -19.20 28.42
C GLY A 395 -16.08 -18.18 27.51
N ILE A 396 -16.01 -16.87 27.82
CA ILE A 396 -16.68 -15.86 26.96
C ILE A 396 -16.13 -15.89 25.53
N GLY A 397 -14.86 -16.22 25.36
CA GLY A 397 -14.27 -16.39 24.04
C GLY A 397 -14.96 -17.44 23.17
N GLN A 398 -15.64 -18.44 23.76
CA GLN A 398 -16.38 -19.46 23.00
C GLN A 398 -17.56 -18.87 22.21
N TYR A 399 -18.22 -17.83 22.73
CA TYR A 399 -19.29 -17.12 22.02
C TYR A 399 -18.74 -16.43 20.77
N VAL A 400 -17.60 -15.75 20.91
CA VAL A 400 -16.92 -15.06 19.81
C VAL A 400 -16.39 -16.08 18.79
N ALA A 401 -15.77 -17.17 19.25
CA ALA A 401 -15.29 -18.25 18.38
C ALA A 401 -16.43 -18.90 17.57
N ALA A 402 -17.59 -19.14 18.19
CA ALA A 402 -18.77 -19.63 17.48
C ALA A 402 -19.26 -18.65 16.41
N CYS A 403 -19.19 -17.34 16.68
CA CYS A 403 -19.54 -16.30 15.71
C CYS A 403 -18.57 -16.24 14.53
N VAL A 404 -17.27 -16.25 14.80
CA VAL A 404 -16.23 -16.27 13.77
C VAL A 404 -16.33 -17.54 12.92
N ALA A 405 -16.68 -18.67 13.54
CA ALA A 405 -16.94 -19.92 12.83
C ALA A 405 -18.27 -19.94 12.06
N GLY A 406 -19.07 -18.88 12.10
CA GLY A 406 -20.37 -18.81 11.40
C GLY A 406 -21.49 -19.63 12.05
N GLY A 407 -21.29 -20.15 13.26
CA GLY A 407 -22.28 -20.96 13.97
C GLY A 407 -23.35 -20.14 14.70
N LEU A 408 -23.12 -18.83 14.88
CA LEU A 408 -24.02 -17.89 15.53
C LEU A 408 -23.76 -16.48 14.99
N SER A 409 -24.77 -15.60 14.94
CA SER A 409 -24.54 -14.19 14.60
C SER A 409 -23.92 -13.45 15.79
N PHE A 410 -23.09 -12.43 15.54
CA PHE A 410 -22.51 -11.63 16.62
C PHE A 410 -23.61 -10.90 17.42
N GLU A 411 -24.66 -10.46 16.73
CA GLU A 411 -25.82 -9.79 17.30
C GLU A 411 -26.62 -10.71 18.24
N ASP A 412 -26.79 -11.98 17.91
CA ASP A 412 -27.50 -12.95 18.77
C ASP A 412 -26.62 -13.45 19.91
N ALA A 413 -25.31 -13.63 19.66
CA ALA A 413 -24.34 -13.93 20.71
C ALA A 413 -24.26 -12.83 21.77
N LEU A 414 -24.36 -11.55 21.36
CA LEU A 414 -24.49 -10.43 22.29
C LEU A 414 -25.65 -10.64 23.25
N LEU A 415 -26.82 -11.04 22.74
CA LEU A 415 -28.00 -11.28 23.57
C LEU A 415 -27.80 -12.47 24.50
N LEU A 416 -27.21 -13.57 24.04
CA LEU A 416 -26.85 -14.69 24.92
C LEU A 416 -25.94 -14.25 26.05
N VAL A 417 -24.93 -13.42 25.79
CA VAL A 417 -24.05 -12.92 26.86
C VAL A 417 -24.83 -12.04 27.83
N VAL A 418 -25.70 -11.14 27.36
CA VAL A 418 -26.57 -10.32 28.22
C VAL A 418 -27.47 -11.18 29.11
N GLU A 419 -28.05 -12.24 28.57
CA GLU A 419 -28.90 -13.17 29.31
C GLU A 419 -28.11 -14.02 30.31
N ARG A 420 -26.90 -14.44 29.92
CA ARG A 420 -25.98 -15.17 30.78
C ARG A 420 -25.59 -14.34 32.00
N GLU A 421 -25.29 -13.05 31.84
CA GLU A 421 -24.84 -12.22 32.96
C GLU A 421 -25.89 -12.09 34.08
N LYS A 422 -27.19 -12.19 33.76
CA LYS A 422 -28.26 -12.22 34.77
C LYS A 422 -28.16 -13.40 35.73
N LEU A 423 -27.65 -14.53 35.24
CA LEU A 423 -27.60 -15.75 36.04
C LEU A 423 -26.66 -15.60 37.23
N PHE A 424 -25.67 -14.72 37.11
CA PHE A 424 -24.74 -14.41 38.19
C PHE A 424 -25.35 -13.48 39.24
N ASP A 425 -26.28 -12.59 38.88
CA ASP A 425 -27.04 -11.78 39.84
C ASP A 425 -27.97 -12.67 40.71
N VAL A 426 -28.56 -13.71 40.12
CA VAL A 426 -29.52 -14.63 40.77
C VAL A 426 -28.81 -15.76 41.56
N SER A 427 -27.53 -16.03 41.27
CA SER A 427 -26.75 -17.11 41.90
C SER A 427 -26.64 -17.02 43.43
N SER A 428 -26.95 -15.85 44.00
CA SER A 428 -27.02 -15.54 45.44
C SER A 428 -28.15 -16.26 46.20
N ASN A 429 -29.16 -16.77 45.49
CA ASN A 429 -30.45 -17.14 46.09
C ASN A 429 -30.68 -18.66 46.27
N GLY A 430 -29.69 -19.49 45.95
CA GLY A 430 -29.69 -20.94 46.21
C GLY A 430 -30.02 -21.85 45.02
N PRO A 431 -29.92 -23.19 45.18
CA PRO A 431 -29.84 -24.14 44.07
C PRO A 431 -31.08 -24.24 43.17
N GLN A 432 -32.28 -24.00 43.72
CA GLN A 432 -33.54 -24.07 42.95
C GLN A 432 -33.71 -22.87 42.02
N GLU A 433 -33.37 -21.67 42.48
CA GLU A 433 -33.42 -20.46 41.66
C GLU A 433 -32.35 -20.47 40.58
N GLN A 434 -31.16 -21.01 40.88
CA GLN A 434 -30.11 -21.23 39.89
C GLN A 434 -30.56 -22.17 38.76
N LYS A 435 -31.23 -23.29 39.12
CA LYS A 435 -31.76 -24.22 38.12
C LYS A 435 -32.82 -23.56 37.24
N ALA A 436 -33.77 -22.82 37.83
CA ALA A 436 -34.80 -22.12 37.09
C ALA A 436 -34.22 -21.06 36.15
N GLY A 437 -33.18 -20.33 36.59
CA GLY A 437 -32.45 -19.40 35.74
C GLY A 437 -31.80 -20.09 34.54
N LEU A 438 -31.15 -21.24 34.75
CA LEU A 438 -30.56 -22.04 33.66
C LEU A 438 -31.61 -22.60 32.69
N ASP A 439 -32.79 -23.00 33.18
CA ASP A 439 -33.91 -23.43 32.34
C ASP A 439 -34.40 -22.27 31.44
N GLN A 440 -34.55 -21.06 32.01
CA GLN A 440 -34.94 -19.86 31.26
C GLN A 440 -33.88 -19.44 30.23
N PHE A 441 -32.60 -19.58 30.58
CA PHE A 441 -31.50 -19.28 29.67
C PHE A 441 -31.47 -20.23 28.47
N GLU A 442 -31.70 -21.53 28.68
CA GLU A 442 -31.81 -22.51 27.61
C GLU A 442 -33.00 -22.22 26.70
N GLU A 443 -34.17 -21.94 27.27
CA GLU A 443 -35.38 -21.57 26.50
C GLU A 443 -35.15 -20.30 25.66
N PHE A 444 -34.46 -19.30 26.21
CA PHE A 444 -34.06 -18.13 25.45
C PHE A 444 -33.07 -18.49 24.34
N ALA A 445 -32.04 -19.29 24.64
CA ALA A 445 -31.06 -19.69 23.65
C ALA A 445 -31.71 -20.46 22.49
N ASP A 446 -32.65 -21.37 22.77
CA ASP A 446 -33.40 -22.12 21.76
C ASP A 446 -34.31 -21.25 20.88
N SER A 447 -34.55 -19.99 21.27
CA SER A 447 -35.26 -19.01 20.42
C SER A 447 -34.37 -18.35 19.36
N LEU A 448 -33.05 -18.56 19.43
CA LEU A 448 -32.06 -18.01 18.51
C LEU A 448 -31.68 -19.03 17.42
N ASP A 449 -31.19 -18.53 16.29
CA ASP A 449 -30.77 -19.36 15.17
C ASP A 449 -29.29 -19.79 15.32
N PHE A 450 -29.06 -21.10 15.43
CA PHE A 450 -27.72 -21.69 15.42
C PHE A 450 -27.46 -22.45 14.13
N TYR A 451 -26.25 -22.30 13.61
CA TYR A 451 -25.80 -22.92 12.37
C TYR A 451 -24.63 -23.86 12.64
N PRO A 452 -24.43 -24.88 11.79
CA PRO A 452 -23.18 -25.63 11.81
C PRO A 452 -22.00 -24.71 11.44
N PRO A 453 -20.83 -24.87 12.08
CA PRO A 453 -19.68 -24.01 11.81
C PRO A 453 -19.15 -24.20 10.37
N SER A 454 -18.68 -23.12 9.75
CA SER A 454 -18.10 -23.10 8.40
C SER A 454 -16.58 -23.34 8.37
N LEU A 455 -15.93 -23.36 9.53
CA LEU A 455 -14.50 -23.62 9.72
C LEU A 455 -14.27 -24.46 11.00
N GLN A 456 -13.03 -24.87 11.27
CA GLN A 456 -12.75 -25.71 12.43
C GLN A 456 -12.95 -24.92 13.74
N LEU A 457 -13.99 -25.27 14.49
CA LEU A 457 -14.26 -24.73 15.82
C LEU A 457 -13.92 -25.79 16.87
N ILE A 458 -13.03 -25.48 17.81
CA ILE A 458 -12.76 -26.35 18.95
C ILE A 458 -13.81 -26.08 20.03
N CYS A 459 -14.47 -27.13 20.50
CA CYS A 459 -15.47 -27.06 21.56
C CYS A 459 -14.78 -26.91 22.91
N SER A 460 -15.01 -25.79 23.61
CA SER A 460 -14.44 -25.57 24.94
C SER A 460 -14.82 -26.63 25.98
N LEU A 461 -15.98 -27.30 25.84
CA LEU A 461 -16.47 -28.29 26.81
C LEU A 461 -15.88 -29.69 26.63
N SER A 462 -15.76 -30.16 25.39
CA SER A 462 -15.16 -31.47 25.11
C SER A 462 -13.66 -31.39 24.86
N GLY A 463 -13.17 -30.27 24.33
CA GLY A 463 -11.83 -30.12 23.78
C GLY A 463 -11.70 -30.64 22.35
N GLU A 464 -12.76 -31.20 21.76
CA GLU A 464 -12.74 -31.77 20.41
C GLU A 464 -13.22 -30.76 19.36
N ILE A 465 -12.88 -30.99 18.08
CA ILE A 465 -13.41 -30.20 16.97
C ILE A 465 -14.91 -30.47 16.81
N VAL A 466 -15.71 -29.41 16.76
CA VAL A 466 -17.14 -29.48 16.48
C VAL A 466 -17.35 -29.99 15.05
N PRO A 467 -18.10 -31.09 14.84
CA PRO A 467 -18.38 -31.57 13.49
C PRO A 467 -19.13 -30.52 12.67
N LEU A 468 -18.74 -30.32 11.41
CA LEU A 468 -19.31 -29.29 10.50
C LEU A 468 -20.81 -29.44 10.17
N HIS A 469 -21.47 -30.48 10.67
CA HIS A 469 -22.92 -30.71 10.53
C HIS A 469 -23.68 -30.52 11.84
N ARG A 470 -22.98 -30.21 12.95
CA ARG A 470 -23.54 -30.05 14.29
C ARG A 470 -23.53 -28.57 14.66
N SER A 471 -24.69 -28.04 15.06
CA SER A 471 -24.80 -26.72 15.67
C SER A 471 -24.66 -26.81 17.20
N LEU A 472 -24.16 -25.74 17.81
CA LEU A 472 -24.08 -25.57 19.26
C LEU A 472 -25.35 -24.85 19.74
N GLY A 473 -26.40 -25.61 20.05
CA GLY A 473 -27.72 -25.09 20.44
C GLY A 473 -27.87 -24.72 21.92
N GLY A 474 -29.09 -24.42 22.39
CA GLY A 474 -29.34 -23.92 23.75
C GLY A 474 -28.83 -24.84 24.87
N SER A 475 -29.01 -26.15 24.74
CA SER A 475 -28.48 -27.13 25.70
C SER A 475 -26.97 -27.07 25.89
N TYR A 476 -26.20 -26.81 24.82
CA TYR A 476 -24.76 -26.61 24.90
C TYR A 476 -24.43 -25.34 25.68
N TRP A 477 -25.09 -24.21 25.35
CA TRP A 477 -24.82 -22.94 25.99
C TRP A 477 -25.21 -22.94 27.47
N ARG A 478 -26.30 -23.63 27.83
CA ARG A 478 -26.68 -23.86 29.22
C ARG A 478 -25.57 -24.56 30.01
N GLU A 479 -25.06 -25.66 29.49
CA GLU A 479 -23.97 -26.40 30.14
C GLU A 479 -22.74 -25.51 30.27
N HIS A 480 -22.41 -24.78 29.20
CA HIS A 480 -21.30 -23.85 29.12
C HIS A 480 -21.33 -22.72 30.16
N VAL A 481 -22.51 -22.30 30.66
CA VAL A 481 -22.58 -21.31 31.74
C VAL A 481 -21.89 -21.81 33.01
N THR A 482 -21.97 -23.10 33.31
CA THR A 482 -21.55 -23.68 34.59
C THR A 482 -20.31 -24.57 34.50
N ALA A 483 -20.00 -25.07 33.32
CA ALA A 483 -18.90 -25.99 33.10
C ALA A 483 -17.54 -25.29 33.01
N THR A 484 -16.50 -25.99 33.45
CA THR A 484 -15.10 -25.59 33.23
C THR A 484 -14.66 -26.07 31.86
N ALA A 485 -13.85 -25.26 31.15
CA ALA A 485 -13.28 -25.66 29.87
C ALA A 485 -12.42 -26.94 29.99
N SER A 486 -12.47 -27.78 28.97
CA SER A 486 -11.68 -29.00 28.86
C SER A 486 -10.19 -28.67 28.78
N PRO A 487 -9.33 -29.37 29.53
CA PRO A 487 -7.88 -29.20 29.44
C PRO A 487 -7.31 -29.65 28.08
N HIS A 488 -8.09 -30.35 27.25
CA HIS A 488 -7.65 -30.87 25.95
C HIS A 488 -7.71 -29.84 24.81
N CYS A 489 -8.31 -28.67 25.02
CA CYS A 489 -8.53 -27.68 23.95
C CYS A 489 -7.23 -27.29 23.21
N PHE A 490 -6.15 -27.01 23.95
CA PHE A 490 -4.86 -26.64 23.37
C PHE A 490 -4.14 -27.83 22.71
N ALA A 491 -4.30 -29.04 23.26
CA ALA A 491 -3.77 -30.25 22.63
C ALA A 491 -4.40 -30.46 21.24
N THR A 492 -5.72 -30.34 21.14
CA THR A 492 -6.43 -30.42 19.85
C THR A 492 -6.08 -29.26 18.93
N LEU A 493 -5.82 -28.06 19.46
CA LEU A 493 -5.33 -26.94 18.65
C LEU A 493 -4.01 -27.28 17.95
N ASN A 494 -3.07 -27.89 18.66
CA ASN A 494 -1.78 -28.31 18.10
C ASN A 494 -1.94 -29.39 17.02
N GLU A 495 -2.93 -30.26 17.14
CA GLU A 495 -3.25 -31.27 16.13
C GLU A 495 -3.79 -30.68 14.82
N THR A 496 -4.32 -29.44 14.83
CA THR A 496 -4.82 -28.77 13.61
C THR A 496 -3.72 -28.30 12.64
N GLN A 497 -2.45 -28.42 13.04
CA GLN A 497 -1.28 -28.01 12.26
C GLN A 497 -1.26 -26.51 11.91
N CYS A 498 -1.90 -25.67 12.72
CA CYS A 498 -1.76 -24.22 12.61
C CYS A 498 -0.33 -23.82 12.96
N THR A 499 0.35 -23.12 12.05
CA THR A 499 1.75 -22.70 12.26
C THR A 499 1.84 -21.40 13.04
N GLN A 500 0.77 -20.60 13.06
CA GLN A 500 0.67 -19.34 13.77
C GLN A 500 -0.61 -19.32 14.62
N VAL A 501 -0.51 -18.77 15.82
CA VAL A 501 -1.65 -18.51 16.71
C VAL A 501 -1.79 -17.02 16.89
N LEU A 502 -2.92 -16.45 16.47
CA LEU A 502 -3.31 -15.10 16.77
C LEU A 502 -4.25 -15.11 17.98
N HIS A 503 -3.76 -14.62 19.11
CA HIS A 503 -4.56 -14.43 20.30
C HIS A 503 -5.26 -13.06 20.26
N LEU A 504 -6.59 -13.03 20.26
CA LEU A 504 -7.40 -11.81 20.26
C LEU A 504 -7.63 -11.32 21.69
N GLY A 505 -6.53 -11.02 22.36
CA GLY A 505 -6.45 -10.59 23.76
C GLY A 505 -5.04 -10.15 24.11
N SER A 506 -4.80 -9.88 25.39
CA SER A 506 -3.45 -9.57 25.91
C SER A 506 -2.68 -10.84 26.25
N ASP A 507 -1.43 -10.71 26.68
CA ASP A 507 -0.72 -11.84 27.28
C ASP A 507 -1.48 -12.37 28.52
N CYS A 508 -1.30 -13.66 28.81
CA CYS A 508 -2.04 -14.34 29.85
C CYS A 508 -1.29 -15.54 30.42
N ASP A 509 -1.60 -15.86 31.67
CA ASP A 509 -1.14 -17.07 32.39
C ASP A 509 -1.80 -18.36 31.85
N ILE A 510 -1.87 -18.50 30.53
CA ILE A 510 -2.19 -19.76 29.89
C ILE A 510 -0.87 -20.49 29.67
N ASP A 511 -0.84 -21.77 30.03
CA ASP A 511 0.29 -22.63 29.73
C ASP A 511 0.34 -22.93 28.23
N TRP A 512 0.91 -21.99 27.49
CA TRP A 512 1.21 -22.12 26.07
C TRP A 512 2.35 -23.11 25.81
N HIS A 513 3.01 -23.68 26.83
CA HIS A 513 4.17 -24.57 26.65
C HIS A 513 3.84 -25.87 25.90
N SER A 514 2.55 -26.15 25.66
CA SER A 514 2.13 -27.24 24.79
C SER A 514 2.14 -26.90 23.29
N SER A 515 2.16 -25.62 22.88
CA SER A 515 2.08 -25.25 21.46
C SER A 515 3.46 -25.05 20.82
N GLU A 516 3.73 -25.78 19.75
CA GLU A 516 4.91 -25.58 18.89
C GLU A 516 4.79 -24.33 17.99
N SER A 517 3.61 -23.71 17.96
CA SER A 517 3.27 -22.57 17.10
C SER A 517 3.75 -21.25 17.69
N ASN A 518 4.11 -20.30 16.82
CA ASN A 518 4.42 -18.94 17.25
C ASN A 518 3.12 -18.20 17.61
N ILE A 519 3.09 -17.58 18.79
CA ILE A 519 1.90 -16.91 19.32
C ILE A 519 2.09 -15.41 19.20
N VAL A 520 1.08 -14.75 18.63
CA VAL A 520 1.01 -13.30 18.48
C VAL A 520 -0.22 -12.80 19.23
N HIS A 521 -0.01 -11.88 20.17
CA HIS A 521 -1.08 -11.26 20.94
C HIS A 521 -1.52 -9.96 20.27
N SER A 522 -2.84 -9.78 20.12
CA SER A 522 -3.41 -8.57 19.50
C SER A 522 -3.26 -7.34 20.40
N LEU A 523 -3.25 -7.55 21.72
CA LEU A 523 -3.12 -6.51 22.73
C LEU A 523 -1.84 -6.73 23.55
N ASP A 524 -1.32 -5.65 24.13
CA ASP A 524 -0.16 -5.64 25.03
C ASP A 524 -0.47 -4.65 26.15
N GLU A 525 -0.40 -5.07 27.41
CA GLU A 525 -0.72 -4.23 28.57
C GLU A 525 0.21 -3.01 28.70
N ASN A 526 1.37 -3.03 28.04
CA ASN A 526 2.36 -1.96 28.08
C ASN A 526 2.25 -0.99 26.89
N ARG A 527 1.29 -1.17 25.98
CA ARG A 527 1.12 -0.37 24.77
C ARG A 527 -0.31 0.13 24.65
N ASN A 528 -0.50 1.25 23.95
CA ASN A 528 -1.83 1.59 23.46
C ASN A 528 -2.32 0.54 22.45
N VAL A 529 -3.65 0.43 22.29
CA VAL A 529 -4.30 -0.64 21.51
C VAL A 529 -3.81 -0.63 20.07
N ARG A 530 -3.80 0.54 19.41
CA ARG A 530 -3.39 0.62 18.00
C ARG A 530 -1.92 0.21 17.80
N SER A 531 -1.01 0.61 18.69
CA SER A 531 0.40 0.23 18.64
C SER A 531 0.61 -1.27 18.86
N ALA A 532 -0.13 -1.87 19.81
CA ALA A 532 -0.10 -3.31 20.04
C ALA A 532 -0.58 -4.08 18.80
N MET A 533 -1.70 -3.66 18.22
CA MET A 533 -2.27 -4.31 17.03
C MET A 533 -1.37 -4.16 15.80
N LEU A 534 -0.76 -2.99 15.58
CA LEU A 534 0.21 -2.81 14.49
C LEU A 534 1.47 -3.64 14.69
N ASN A 535 1.93 -3.79 15.93
CA ASN A 535 3.06 -4.66 16.26
C ASN A 535 2.73 -6.14 15.97
N ALA A 536 1.55 -6.59 16.39
CA ALA A 536 1.03 -7.92 16.08
C ALA A 536 0.90 -8.14 14.56
N LEU A 537 0.40 -7.14 13.82
CA LEU A 537 0.29 -7.20 12.36
C LEU A 537 1.66 -7.31 11.70
N GLY A 538 2.67 -6.61 12.22
CA GLY A 538 4.06 -6.73 11.79
C GLY A 538 4.60 -8.16 11.98
N ALA A 539 4.36 -8.75 13.14
CA ALA A 539 4.74 -10.13 13.45
C ALA A 539 4.06 -11.13 12.48
N MET A 540 2.75 -10.98 12.25
CA MET A 540 2.00 -11.82 11.31
C MET A 540 2.44 -11.63 9.86
N TYR A 541 2.79 -10.40 9.46
CA TYR A 541 3.27 -10.10 8.11
C TYR A 541 4.58 -10.81 7.78
N VAL A 542 5.55 -10.84 8.70
CA VAL A 542 6.86 -11.46 8.42
C VAL A 542 6.81 -12.98 8.34
N VAL A 543 5.81 -13.61 8.95
CA VAL A 543 5.55 -15.07 8.86
C VAL A 543 4.62 -15.46 7.70
N GLY A 544 4.19 -14.49 6.87
CA GLY A 544 3.54 -14.77 5.60
C GLY A 544 2.05 -14.42 5.51
N MET A 545 1.45 -13.84 6.56
CA MET A 545 0.15 -13.19 6.40
C MET A 545 0.28 -12.07 5.35
N ASN A 546 -0.76 -11.87 4.53
CA ASN A 546 -0.82 -10.77 3.57
C ASN A 546 -1.88 -9.76 4.00
N PRO A 547 -1.51 -8.71 4.75
CA PRO A 547 -2.44 -7.70 5.20
C PRO A 547 -3.11 -6.96 4.03
N ALA A 548 -4.38 -6.61 4.21
CA ALA A 548 -5.10 -5.67 3.37
C ALA A 548 -4.63 -4.23 3.66
N PHE A 549 -3.38 -3.89 3.32
CA PHE A 549 -2.77 -2.59 3.65
C PHE A 549 -3.57 -1.38 3.15
N LYS A 550 -4.35 -1.52 2.08
CA LYS A 550 -5.26 -0.47 1.61
C LYS A 550 -6.40 -0.20 2.61
N ALA A 551 -6.95 -1.24 3.22
CA ALA A 551 -7.99 -1.10 4.25
C ALA A 551 -7.40 -0.49 5.53
N LEU A 552 -6.20 -0.94 5.94
CA LEU A 552 -5.47 -0.41 7.09
C LEU A 552 -5.18 1.10 7.00
N ASN A 553 -5.02 1.64 5.79
CA ASN A 553 -4.67 3.05 5.54
C ASN A 553 -5.77 3.78 4.76
N ALA A 554 -7.04 3.38 4.91
CA ALA A 554 -8.17 3.94 4.15
C ALA A 554 -8.53 5.37 4.61
N ASP A 555 -8.25 5.69 5.87
CA ASP A 555 -8.36 6.99 6.52
C ASP A 555 -7.28 7.99 6.08
N ARG A 556 -6.14 7.49 5.61
CA ARG A 556 -5.00 8.34 5.25
C ARG A 556 -5.11 8.95 3.85
N PRO A 557 -4.90 10.28 3.71
CA PRO A 557 -4.88 10.91 2.40
C PRO A 557 -3.75 10.32 1.55
N ARG A 558 -3.99 10.23 0.24
CA ARG A 558 -2.97 9.76 -0.70
C ARG A 558 -2.01 10.89 -1.01
N VAL A 559 -0.85 10.89 -0.33
CA VAL A 559 0.29 11.73 -0.69
C VAL A 559 1.33 10.86 -1.40
N HIS A 560 1.87 11.37 -2.51
CA HIS A 560 2.91 10.66 -3.23
C HIS A 560 4.27 10.92 -2.58
N VAL A 561 4.98 9.84 -2.27
CA VAL A 561 6.30 9.89 -1.65
C VAL A 561 7.30 9.17 -2.56
N ASP A 562 8.37 9.85 -2.96
CA ASP A 562 9.45 9.29 -3.76
C ASP A 562 10.36 8.38 -2.90
N LEU A 563 9.82 7.21 -2.57
CA LEU A 563 10.47 6.21 -1.72
C LEU A 563 11.74 5.60 -2.36
N PRO A 564 12.70 5.12 -1.55
CA PRO A 564 13.88 4.40 -2.05
C PRO A 564 13.54 3.27 -3.04
N LYS A 565 14.40 3.12 -4.05
CA LYS A 565 14.27 2.08 -5.09
C LYS A 565 14.90 0.75 -4.65
N TYR A 566 14.46 -0.34 -5.27
CA TYR A 566 14.94 -1.69 -4.97
C TYR A 566 16.48 -1.84 -5.16
N PRO A 567 17.19 -2.43 -4.17
CA PRO A 567 18.63 -2.69 -4.25
C PRO A 567 18.93 -3.97 -5.02
N PHE A 568 19.09 -3.86 -6.34
CA PHE A 568 19.47 -5.01 -7.17
C PHE A 568 20.86 -5.55 -6.79
N GLN A 569 20.89 -6.83 -6.39
CA GLN A 569 22.11 -7.57 -6.06
C GLN A 569 22.81 -8.02 -7.34
N LYS A 570 23.55 -7.10 -7.97
CA LYS A 570 24.15 -7.30 -9.28
C LYS A 570 25.31 -8.28 -9.21
N ARG A 571 25.36 -9.22 -10.14
CA ARG A 571 26.52 -10.07 -10.43
C ARG A 571 27.01 -9.79 -11.85
N ARG A 572 28.29 -10.02 -12.11
CA ARG A 572 28.85 -9.90 -13.45
C ARG A 572 28.47 -11.13 -14.27
N PHE A 573 27.66 -10.92 -15.31
CA PHE A 573 27.37 -11.92 -16.33
C PHE A 573 27.96 -11.44 -17.65
N TRP A 574 29.01 -12.13 -18.14
CA TRP A 574 29.66 -11.80 -19.41
C TRP A 574 30.26 -13.05 -20.04
N ILE A 575 30.08 -13.23 -21.35
CA ILE A 575 30.70 -14.33 -22.09
C ILE A 575 32.12 -13.87 -22.47
N THR A 576 33.14 -14.44 -21.81
CA THR A 576 34.55 -14.12 -22.09
C THR A 576 35.22 -15.09 -23.06
N GLU A 577 34.70 -16.32 -23.17
CA GLU A 577 35.22 -17.36 -24.06
C GLU A 577 34.05 -17.98 -24.83
N ILE A 578 34.17 -18.00 -26.16
CA ILE A 578 33.35 -18.86 -27.00
C ILE A 578 33.98 -20.26 -26.84
N PRO A 579 33.27 -21.28 -26.35
CA PRO A 579 33.79 -22.63 -26.33
C PRO A 579 34.29 -22.97 -27.74
N GLN A 580 35.59 -23.24 -27.90
CA GLN A 580 36.04 -23.81 -29.16
C GLN A 580 35.35 -25.17 -29.29
N PRO A 581 34.71 -25.48 -30.42
CA PRO A 581 34.17 -26.82 -30.61
C PRO A 581 35.34 -27.78 -30.45
N ASP A 582 35.26 -28.67 -29.46
CA ASP A 582 36.24 -29.73 -29.29
C ASP A 582 36.35 -30.44 -30.63
N SER A 583 37.51 -30.29 -31.27
CA SER A 583 37.80 -30.91 -32.54
C SER A 583 37.90 -32.42 -32.30
N THR A 584 36.74 -33.09 -32.32
CA THR A 584 36.50 -34.50 -32.72
C THR A 584 35.12 -35.04 -32.31
N ALA A 585 34.30 -34.35 -31.49
CA ALA A 585 33.05 -34.94 -30.97
C ALA A 585 31.74 -34.43 -31.60
N ASP A 586 31.66 -33.17 -32.07
CA ASP A 586 30.37 -32.55 -32.46
C ASP A 586 30.13 -32.40 -33.97
N ARG A 587 30.74 -33.25 -34.80
CA ARG A 587 30.24 -33.49 -36.17
C ARG A 587 29.10 -34.52 -36.14
N GLN A 588 28.03 -34.24 -35.40
CA GLN A 588 26.73 -34.80 -35.76
C GLN A 588 25.99 -33.75 -36.59
N GLU A 589 25.84 -34.09 -37.87
CA GLU A 589 25.18 -33.29 -38.88
C GLU A 589 23.83 -32.73 -38.39
N MET A 590 23.74 -31.41 -38.23
CA MET A 590 22.46 -30.72 -38.34
C MET A 590 22.00 -30.85 -39.80
N THR A 591 21.38 -31.97 -40.12
CA THR A 591 20.58 -32.12 -41.33
C THR A 591 19.32 -31.29 -41.17
N VAL A 592 19.29 -30.15 -41.86
CA VAL A 592 18.05 -29.41 -42.11
C VAL A 592 17.16 -30.33 -42.96
N PRO A 593 15.94 -30.70 -42.54
CA PRO A 593 15.05 -31.47 -43.38
C PRO A 593 14.65 -30.60 -44.58
N GLN A 594 15.20 -30.90 -45.75
CA GLN A 594 14.58 -30.48 -47.01
C GLN A 594 13.42 -31.43 -47.28
N GLY A 595 12.21 -30.97 -46.98
CA GLY A 595 10.96 -31.64 -47.32
C GLY A 595 10.02 -30.62 -47.96
N VAL A 596 9.61 -30.97 -49.18
CA VAL A 596 8.70 -30.31 -50.15
C VAL A 596 7.37 -29.88 -49.55
#